data_AF-A0A235H5P4-F1
#
_entry.id   AF-A0A235H5P4-F1
#
_cell.length_a   1.000
_cell.length_b   1.000
_cell.length_c   1.000
_cell.angle_alpha   90.00
_cell.angle_beta   90.00
_cell.angle_gamma   90.00
#
_symmetry.space_group_name_H-M   'P 1'
#
loop_
_entity.id
_entity.type
_entity.pdbx_description
1 polymer ?
#
loop_
_entity_poly.entity_id
_entity_poly.type
_entity_poly.pdbx_seq_one_letter_code
_entity_poly.pdbx_strand_id
1 'polypeptide(L)'
;MSDFAMDHVRAFIAKTRVAEMTAKGWRVVGPGEEGSLLMEGPQLGGAPVPLSALVNDLFDDLVAQALERADRMDRAAGRLPRAA
;
A
#
# COMPACT_ATOMS: atom_id res chain seq x y z
N MET A 1 -11.24 -18.23 -10.91
CA MET A 1 -10.31 -17.08 -10.81
C MET A 1 -11.17 -15.85 -10.67
N SER A 2 -11.33 -15.35 -9.44
CA SER A 2 -12.11 -14.13 -9.19
C SER A 2 -11.29 -12.95 -9.69
N ASP A 3 -11.69 -12.42 -10.83
CA ASP A 3 -11.24 -11.13 -11.32
C ASP A 3 -11.79 -10.09 -10.35
N PHE A 4 -10.96 -9.62 -9.41
CA PHE A 4 -11.31 -8.50 -8.54
C PHE A 4 -11.22 -7.23 -9.37
N ALA A 5 -12.12 -7.08 -10.34
CA ALA A 5 -12.28 -5.83 -11.07
C ALA A 5 -12.81 -4.79 -10.07
N MET A 6 -11.89 -4.11 -9.37
CA MET A 6 -12.26 -2.94 -8.59
C MET A 6 -12.90 -1.94 -9.53
N ASP A 7 -14.03 -1.37 -9.12
CA ASP A 7 -14.69 -0.30 -9.86
C ASP A 7 -13.66 0.80 -10.13
N HIS A 8 -13.54 1.19 -11.40
CA HIS A 8 -12.62 2.22 -11.78
C HIS A 8 -12.98 3.53 -11.08
N VAL A 9 -12.00 4.16 -10.41
CA VAL A 9 -12.20 5.47 -9.78
C VAL A 9 -12.43 6.51 -10.87
N ARG A 10 -13.54 7.26 -10.80
CA ARG A 10 -13.86 8.34 -11.73
C ARG A 10 -13.82 9.69 -11.04
N ALA A 11 -13.27 10.69 -11.72
CA ALA A 11 -13.17 12.05 -11.21
C ALA A 11 -13.23 13.09 -12.33
N PHE A 12 -13.74 14.28 -12.02
CA PHE A 12 -13.62 15.45 -12.90
C PHE A 12 -12.23 16.06 -12.77
N ILE A 13 -11.50 16.12 -13.87
CA ILE A 13 -10.13 16.64 -13.95
C ILE A 13 -10.16 17.95 -14.73
N ALA A 14 -9.55 19.00 -14.17
CA ALA A 14 -9.39 20.27 -14.87
C ALA A 14 -8.69 20.08 -16.21
N LYS A 15 -9.18 20.73 -17.28
CA LYS A 15 -8.66 20.61 -18.66
C LYS A 15 -7.15 20.82 -18.75
N THR A 16 -6.61 21.72 -17.94
CA THR A 16 -5.18 22.04 -17.87
C THR A 16 -4.32 20.89 -17.32
N ARG A 17 -4.91 19.92 -16.61
CA ARG A 17 -4.21 18.78 -16.01
C ARG A 17 -4.42 17.46 -16.74
N VAL A 18 -5.21 17.44 -17.81
CA VAL A 18 -5.54 16.20 -18.54
C VAL A 18 -4.28 15.49 -19.04
N ALA A 19 -3.32 16.22 -19.61
CA ALA A 19 -2.07 15.64 -20.10
C ALA A 19 -1.25 14.98 -18.96
N GLU A 20 -1.17 15.64 -17.80
CA GLU A 20 -0.51 15.12 -16.60
C GLU A 20 -1.19 13.83 -16.11
N MET A 21 -2.53 13.84 -16.03
CA MET A 21 -3.29 12.70 -15.54
C MET A 21 -3.23 11.51 -16.50
N THR A 22 -3.27 11.76 -17.82
CA THR A 22 -3.05 10.72 -18.84
C THR A 22 -1.66 10.09 -18.71
N ALA A 23 -0.61 10.88 -18.44
CA ALA A 23 0.73 10.34 -18.18
C ALA A 23 0.79 9.47 -16.91
N LYS A 24 -0.11 9.70 -15.94
CA LYS A 24 -0.30 8.88 -14.74
C LYS A 24 -1.24 7.69 -14.94
N GLY A 25 -1.63 7.39 -16.18
CA GLY A 25 -2.46 6.24 -16.52
C GLY A 25 -3.97 6.49 -16.41
N TRP A 26 -4.41 7.74 -16.25
CA TRP A 26 -5.84 8.06 -16.31
C TRP A 26 -6.35 8.13 -17.75
N ARG A 27 -7.64 7.82 -17.95
CA ARG A 27 -8.29 7.79 -19.25
C ARG A 27 -9.48 8.73 -19.29
N VAL A 28 -9.63 9.52 -20.35
CA VAL A 28 -10.86 10.34 -20.53
C VAL A 28 -12.03 9.41 -20.88
N VAL A 29 -13.14 9.56 -20.17
CA VAL A 29 -14.35 8.73 -20.36
C VAL A 29 -15.58 9.54 -20.76
N GLY A 30 -15.54 10.87 -20.65
CA GLY A 30 -16.64 11.70 -21.09
C GLY A 30 -16.44 13.20 -20.84
N PRO A 31 -17.41 14.02 -21.26
CA PRO A 31 -17.42 15.43 -20.92
C PRO A 31 -17.52 15.61 -19.40
N GLY A 32 -16.86 16.64 -18.89
CA GLY A 32 -17.01 17.11 -17.50
C GLY A 32 -17.86 18.37 -17.42
N GLU A 33 -17.90 18.95 -16.23
CA GLU A 33 -18.40 20.32 -16.01
C GLU A 33 -17.47 21.36 -16.66
N GLU A 34 -17.87 22.64 -16.62
CA GLU A 34 -17.12 23.74 -17.22
C GLU A 34 -15.65 23.74 -16.78
N GLY A 35 -14.73 23.71 -17.75
CA GLY A 35 -13.29 23.65 -17.47
C GLY A 35 -12.74 22.28 -17.06
N SER A 36 -13.53 21.20 -17.10
CA SER A 36 -13.10 19.85 -16.70
C SER A 36 -13.46 18.75 -17.72
N LEU A 37 -12.87 17.56 -17.55
CA LEU A 37 -13.22 16.32 -18.23
C LEU A 37 -13.43 15.21 -17.21
N LEU A 38 -14.40 14.33 -17.43
CA LEU A 38 -14.55 13.12 -16.63
C LEU A 38 -13.47 12.13 -17.05
N MET A 39 -12.62 11.74 -16.09
CA MET A 39 -11.54 10.78 -16.29
C MET A 39 -11.66 9.61 -15.32
N GLU A 40 -11.14 8.48 -15.75
CA GLU A 40 -11.11 7.21 -15.06
C GLU A 40 -9.66 6.85 -14.71
N GLY A 41 -9.40 6.51 -13.44
CA GLY A 41 -8.08 6.19 -12.93
C GLY A 41 -7.51 4.89 -13.48
N PRO A 42 -6.19 4.68 -13.36
CA PRO A 42 -5.56 3.44 -13.78
C PRO A 42 -6.15 2.26 -12.98
N GLN A 43 -6.38 1.14 -13.65
CA GLN A 43 -6.72 -0.08 -12.96
C GLN A 43 -5.49 -0.56 -12.18
N LEU A 44 -5.56 -0.47 -10.86
CA LEU A 44 -4.56 -1.09 -10.00
C LEU A 44 -4.74 -2.60 -10.13
N GLY A 45 -3.95 -3.21 -11.01
CA GLY A 45 -3.90 -4.65 -11.15
C GLY A 45 -3.31 -5.28 -9.89
N GLY A 46 -3.97 -6.31 -9.37
CA GLY A 46 -3.51 -7.06 -8.20
C GLY A 46 -4.67 -7.39 -7.27
N ALA A 47 -4.59 -8.56 -6.63
CA ALA A 47 -5.47 -8.82 -5.50
C ALA A 47 -5.15 -7.79 -4.40
N PRO A 48 -6.14 -7.15 -3.77
CA PRO A 48 -5.88 -6.31 -2.61
C PRO A 48 -5.10 -7.13 -1.59
N VAL A 49 -3.93 -6.65 -1.19
CA VAL A 49 -3.19 -7.25 -0.08
C VAL A 49 -4.07 -7.05 1.16
N PRO A 50 -4.47 -8.12 1.86
CA PRO A 50 -5.26 -7.98 3.07
C PRO A 50 -4.49 -7.10 4.06
N LEU A 51 -5.12 -6.06 4.61
CA LEU A 51 -4.49 -5.21 5.62
C LEU A 51 -3.94 -6.04 6.78
N SER A 52 -4.61 -7.15 7.12
CA SER A 52 -4.15 -8.11 8.11
C SER A 52 -2.79 -8.73 7.77
N ALA A 53 -2.48 -9.00 6.50
CA ALA A 53 -1.19 -9.55 6.11
C ALA A 53 -0.07 -8.53 6.38
N LEU A 54 -0.25 -7.28 5.96
CA LEU A 54 0.70 -6.20 6.21
C LEU A 54 0.90 -5.94 7.72
N VAL A 55 -0.19 -5.92 8.49
CA VAL A 55 -0.15 -5.68 9.93
C VAL A 55 0.52 -6.85 10.66
N ASN A 56 0.26 -8.08 10.24
CA ASN A 56 0.89 -9.27 10.83
C ASN A 56 2.39 -9.28 10.57
N ASP A 57 2.84 -9.01 9.33
CA ASP A 57 4.27 -8.96 9.00
C ASP A 57 4.99 -7.91 9.85
N LEU A 58 4.42 -6.70 9.96
CA LEU A 58 4.96 -5.64 10.81
C LEU A 58 4.98 -6.04 12.29
N PHE A 59 3.92 -6.69 12.77
CA PHE A 59 3.84 -7.15 14.15
C PHE A 59 4.91 -8.21 14.44
N ASP A 60 5.10 -9.17 13.54
CA ASP A 60 6.11 -10.23 13.66
C ASP A 60 7.52 -9.64 13.70
N ASP A 61 7.82 -8.64 12.86
CA ASP A 61 9.09 -7.91 12.88
C ASP A 61 9.32 -7.19 14.21
N LEU A 62 8.29 -6.52 14.75
CA LEU A 62 8.37 -5.84 16.05
C LEU A 62 8.58 -6.82 17.20
N VAL A 63 7.92 -7.98 17.16
CA VAL A 63 8.10 -9.05 18.16
C VAL A 63 9.51 -9.63 18.07
N ALA A 64 10.00 -9.94 16.87
CA ALA A 64 11.36 -10.43 16.66
C ALA A 64 12.39 -9.44 17.21
N GLN A 65 12.24 -8.15 16.89
CA GLN A 65 13.14 -7.10 17.38
C GLN A 65 13.08 -6.94 18.90
N ALA A 66 11.90 -7.08 19.51
CA ALA A 66 11.73 -7.02 20.96
C ALA A 66 12.42 -8.21 21.66
N LEU A 67 12.30 -9.42 21.10
CA LEU A 67 12.96 -10.62 21.60
C LEU A 67 14.48 -10.52 21.48
N GLU A 68 15.01 -10.11 20.34
CA GLU A 68 16.45 -9.90 20.16
C GLU A 68 17.03 -8.85 21.12
N ARG A 69 16.24 -7.82 21.43
CA ARG A 69 16.62 -6.82 22.43
C ARG A 69 16.65 -7.43 23.83
N ALA A 70 15.65 -8.23 24.20
CA ALA A 70 15.60 -8.92 25.48
C ALA A 70 16.79 -9.87 25.64
N ASP A 71 17.08 -10.70 24.62
CA ASP A 71 18.21 -11.63 24.63
C ASP A 71 19.57 -10.92 24.80
N ARG A 72 19.73 -9.75 24.17
CA ARG A 72 20.94 -8.93 24.35
C ARG A 72 21.05 -8.42 25.78
N MET A 73 19.94 -7.97 26.37
CA MET A 73 19.91 -7.50 27.75
C MET A 73 20.19 -8.62 28.74
N ASP A 74 19.65 -9.82 28.53
CA ASP A 74 19.89 -10.98 29.40
C ASP A 74 21.33 -11.50 29.30
N ARG A 75 21.93 -11.48 28.10
CA ARG A 75 23.36 -11.74 27.92
C ARG A 75 24.24 -10.71 28.62
N ALA A 76 23.91 -9.42 28.49
CA ALA A 76 24.65 -8.34 29.14
C ALA A 76 24.52 -8.38 30.68
N ALA A 77 23.36 -8.79 31.19
CA ALA A 77 23.09 -8.95 32.61
C ALA A 77 23.64 -10.28 33.19
N GLY A 78 24.26 -11.13 32.38
CA GLY A 78 24.81 -12.42 32.80
C GLY A 78 23.76 -13.45 33.23
N ARG A 79 22.50 -13.31 32.80
CA ARG A 79 21.38 -14.17 33.22
C ARG A 79 21.20 -15.42 32.37
N LEU A 80 21.84 -15.49 31.20
CA LEU A 80 21.85 -16.67 30.34
C LEU A 80 23.13 -17.48 30.57
N PRO A 81 23.05 -18.77 30.94
CA PRO A 81 24.23 -19.61 31.05
C PRO A 81 24.88 -19.71 29.67
N ARG A 82 26.21 -19.52 29.62
CA ARG A 82 27.01 -19.77 28.42
C ARG A 82 26.80 -21.23 28.04
N ALA A 83 26.12 -21.49 26.92
CA ALA A 83 26.03 -22.83 26.36
C ALA A 83 27.46 -23.34 26.14
N ALA A 84 27.77 -24.47 26.79
CA ALA A 84 29.05 -25.17 26.71
C ALA A 84 29.15 -25.95 25.40
#